data_AF-A0A2V5RDT8-F1
#
_entry.id   AF-A0A2V5RDT8-F1
#
_cell.length_a   1.000
_cell.length_b   1.000
_cell.length_c   1.000
_cell.angle_alpha   90.00
_cell.angle_beta   90.00
_cell.angle_gamma   90.00
#
_symmetry.space_group_name_H-M   'P 1'
#
loop_
_entity.id
_entity.type
_entity.pdbx_description
1 polymer ?
#
loop_
_entity_poly.entity_id
_entity_poly.type
_entity_poly.pdbx_seq_one_letter_code
_entity_poly.pdbx_strand_id
1 'polypeptide(L)'
;MVQVLRDPRPAKIRTAALLEFDSRLQAAVREGFHQPAFLSVSDWAGQHRFLSGSEAGKYNPNRCPYQRTIQDAFNDPEVREITWMSAERVGKSTVGANILGYVVDREPCNVLWVMPSREAVADFLKDEIEPMLRASPTLWGKVSAGRTSTGRTNNVRRKTFLNGVVTFVGGGSASPLAFRTVKI
;
A
#
# COMPACT_ATOMS: atom_id res chain seq x y z
N MET A 1 -2.28 11.05 35.54
CA MET A 1 -0.87 11.51 35.64
C MET A 1 -0.39 11.58 37.10
N VAL A 2 -0.65 10.55 37.94
CA VAL A 2 -0.41 10.64 39.41
C VAL A 2 0.25 9.39 40.03
N GLN A 3 0.42 8.27 39.31
CA GLN A 3 1.01 7.05 39.90
C GLN A 3 2.54 6.88 39.73
N VAL A 4 3.22 7.74 38.98
CA VAL A 4 4.69 7.65 38.78
C VAL A 4 5.48 8.14 40.01
N LEU A 5 4.84 8.84 40.96
CA LEU A 5 5.50 9.52 42.08
C LEU A 5 5.82 8.64 43.30
N ARG A 6 5.57 7.32 43.27
CA ARG A 6 5.86 6.39 44.39
C ARG A 6 6.85 5.26 44.04
N ASP A 7 7.81 5.54 43.18
CA ASP A 7 8.85 4.59 42.82
C ASP A 7 9.94 4.51 43.93
N PRO A 8 10.22 3.35 44.55
CA PRO A 8 11.19 3.23 45.65
C PRO A 8 12.67 3.39 45.24
N ARG A 9 12.98 3.51 43.94
CA ARG A 9 14.35 3.64 43.43
C ARG A 9 15.03 4.98 43.82
N PRO A 10 16.36 5.04 44.05
CA PRO A 10 17.10 6.27 44.37
C PRO A 10 16.89 7.42 43.38
N ALA A 11 16.91 8.68 43.85
CA ALA A 11 16.61 9.87 43.04
C ALA A 11 17.44 9.99 41.74
N LYS A 12 18.74 9.67 41.79
CA LYS A 12 19.62 9.67 40.59
C LYS A 12 19.17 8.68 39.52
N ILE A 13 18.67 7.51 39.93
CA ILE A 13 18.17 6.47 39.02
C ILE A 13 16.84 6.90 38.39
N ARG A 14 15.99 7.60 39.15
CA ARG A 14 14.72 8.15 38.61
C ARG A 14 14.96 9.22 37.54
N THR A 15 15.88 10.16 37.78
CA THR A 15 16.16 11.24 36.82
C THR A 15 16.73 10.69 35.51
N ALA A 16 17.64 9.72 35.58
CA ALA A 16 18.18 9.05 34.40
C ALA A 16 17.09 8.27 33.64
N ALA A 17 16.23 7.53 34.35
CA ALA A 17 15.12 6.79 33.74
C ALA A 17 14.07 7.70 33.10
N LEU A 18 13.79 8.87 33.69
CA LEU A 18 12.88 9.87 33.12
C LEU A 18 13.46 10.51 31.87
N LEU A 19 14.76 10.85 31.85
CA LEU A 19 15.45 11.34 30.66
C LEU A 19 15.43 10.32 29.52
N GLU A 20 15.67 9.03 29.83
CA GLU A 20 15.55 7.96 28.84
C GLU A 20 14.12 7.86 28.32
N PHE A 21 13.12 7.84 29.22
CA PHE A 21 11.71 7.79 28.86
C PHE A 21 11.30 8.96 27.96
N ASP A 22 11.66 10.19 28.34
CA ASP A 22 11.35 11.40 27.55
C ASP A 22 12.02 11.35 26.18
N SER A 23 13.27 10.88 26.10
CA SER A 23 13.96 10.73 24.81
C SER A 23 13.26 9.73 23.88
N ARG A 24 12.80 8.59 24.42
CA ARG A 24 12.07 7.56 23.68
C ARG A 24 10.67 8.02 23.31
N LEU A 25 10.00 8.75 24.19
CA LEU A 25 8.71 9.36 23.92
C LEU A 25 8.82 10.39 22.80
N GLN A 26 9.81 11.29 22.85
CA GLN A 26 10.05 12.28 21.81
C GLN A 26 10.39 11.65 20.47
N ALA A 27 11.19 10.57 20.45
CA ALA A 27 11.46 9.82 19.24
C ALA A 27 10.18 9.19 18.68
N ALA A 28 9.38 8.53 19.52
CA ALA A 28 8.12 7.92 19.12
C ALA A 28 7.07 8.96 18.65
N VAL A 29 7.04 10.13 19.27
CA VAL A 29 6.19 11.26 18.86
C VAL A 29 6.64 11.78 17.49
N ARG A 30 7.95 11.99 17.28
CA ARG A 30 8.46 12.41 15.97
C ARG A 30 8.16 11.38 14.89
N GLU A 31 8.32 10.10 15.17
CA GLU A 31 7.99 9.04 14.22
C GLU A 31 6.47 8.93 13.97
N GLY A 32 5.65 9.03 15.02
CA GLY A 32 4.20 8.84 14.94
C GLY A 32 3.44 10.04 14.36
N PHE A 33 3.91 11.26 14.58
CA PHE A 33 3.29 12.49 14.08
C PHE A 33 3.96 13.06 12.82
N HIS A 34 5.00 12.41 12.29
CA HIS A 34 5.56 12.76 11.00
C HIS A 34 4.59 12.34 9.88
N GLN A 35 3.81 13.29 9.37
CA GLN A 35 3.05 13.09 8.14
C GLN A 35 4.01 13.15 6.94
N PRO A 36 4.16 12.07 6.16
CA PRO A 36 4.93 12.12 4.93
C PRO A 36 4.33 13.18 4.00
N ALA A 37 5.18 13.85 3.23
CA ALA A 37 4.71 14.78 2.20
C ALA A 37 3.71 14.08 1.27
N PHE A 38 2.65 14.81 0.91
CA PHE A 38 1.67 14.35 -0.06
C PHE A 38 2.37 14.05 -1.38
N LEU A 39 2.10 12.87 -1.94
CA LEU A 39 2.49 12.48 -3.28
C LEU A 39 1.23 12.03 -4.01
N SER A 40 1.07 12.48 -5.26
CA SER A 40 0.08 11.89 -6.14
C SER A 40 0.45 10.45 -6.49
N VAL A 41 -0.51 9.65 -6.99
CA VAL A 41 -0.25 8.28 -7.46
C VAL A 41 0.83 8.29 -8.54
N SER A 42 0.78 9.23 -9.49
CA SER A 42 1.76 9.30 -10.58
C SER A 42 3.15 9.67 -10.08
N ASP A 43 3.27 10.61 -9.14
CA ASP A 43 4.55 11.02 -8.58
C ASP A 43 5.14 9.93 -7.68
N TRP A 44 4.30 9.27 -6.89
CA TRP A 44 4.68 8.09 -6.12
C TRP A 44 5.21 6.99 -7.04
N ALA A 45 4.51 6.69 -8.12
CA ALA A 45 4.92 5.66 -9.08
C ALA A 45 6.27 6.05 -9.72
N GLY A 46 6.43 7.31 -10.13
CA GLY A 46 7.70 7.82 -10.67
C GLY A 46 8.86 7.81 -9.68
N GLN A 47 8.59 7.80 -8.37
CA GLN A 47 9.62 7.76 -7.32
C GLN A 47 9.95 6.35 -6.85
N HIS A 48 8.96 5.47 -6.74
CA HIS A 48 9.09 4.21 -5.99
C HIS A 48 8.77 2.96 -6.80
N ARG A 49 8.08 3.06 -7.95
CA ARG A 49 7.71 1.89 -8.74
C ARG A 49 8.84 1.49 -9.70
N PHE A 50 9.12 0.20 -9.71
CA PHE A 50 9.98 -0.44 -10.68
C PHE A 50 9.17 -1.42 -11.53
N LEU A 51 9.39 -1.34 -12.84
CA LEU A 51 8.84 -2.25 -13.83
C LEU A 51 9.83 -3.39 -14.07
N SER A 52 9.28 -4.58 -14.27
CA SER A 52 9.99 -5.77 -14.73
C SER A 52 9.54 -6.09 -16.16
N GLY A 53 10.46 -6.49 -17.03
CA GLY A 53 10.14 -6.88 -18.42
C GLY A 53 10.89 -6.04 -19.45
N SER A 54 10.25 -5.77 -20.59
CA SER A 54 10.87 -5.11 -21.75
C SER A 54 11.28 -3.66 -21.49
N GLU A 55 10.55 -2.95 -20.63
CA GLU A 55 10.93 -1.62 -20.13
C GLU A 55 11.32 -1.72 -18.65
N ALA A 56 12.29 -2.61 -18.35
CA ALA A 56 12.80 -2.78 -17.01
C ALA A 56 13.41 -1.48 -16.48
N GLY A 57 13.12 -1.15 -15.23
CA GLY A 57 13.66 0.02 -14.57
C GLY A 57 12.58 0.85 -13.88
N LYS A 58 12.91 2.11 -13.59
CA LYS A 58 12.02 3.01 -12.87
C LYS A 58 10.84 3.41 -13.76
N TYR A 59 9.62 3.38 -13.22
CA TYR A 59 8.45 3.86 -13.95
C TYR A 59 8.63 5.34 -14.32
N ASN A 60 8.33 5.67 -15.58
CA ASN A 60 8.40 7.05 -16.08
C ASN A 60 6.99 7.57 -16.40
N PRO A 61 6.41 8.46 -15.56
CA PRO A 61 5.08 9.04 -15.78
C PRO A 61 4.94 9.81 -17.11
N ASN A 62 6.05 10.34 -17.64
CA ASN A 62 6.04 11.11 -18.88
C ASN A 62 6.01 10.23 -20.14
N ARG A 63 6.16 8.90 -20.01
CA ARG A 63 6.09 7.95 -21.13
C ARG A 63 4.68 7.91 -21.74
N CYS A 64 3.67 7.93 -20.88
CA CYS A 64 2.26 7.94 -21.25
C CYS A 64 1.52 9.04 -20.46
N PRO A 65 1.66 10.33 -20.83
CA PRO A 65 1.16 11.45 -20.04
C PRO A 65 -0.35 11.39 -19.77
N TYR A 66 -1.13 10.81 -20.69
CA TYR A 66 -2.58 10.64 -20.53
C TYR A 66 -2.96 9.76 -19.32
N GLN A 67 -2.06 8.89 -18.86
CA GLN A 67 -2.30 8.05 -17.67
C GLN A 67 -2.21 8.86 -16.38
N ARG A 68 -1.56 10.03 -16.39
CA ARG A 68 -1.27 10.82 -15.19
C ARG A 68 -2.55 11.32 -14.53
N THR A 69 -3.39 12.01 -15.30
CA THR A 69 -4.65 12.56 -14.80
C THR A 69 -5.57 11.48 -14.23
N ILE A 70 -5.62 10.31 -14.86
CA ILE A 70 -6.43 9.17 -14.40
C ILE A 70 -5.91 8.64 -13.06
N GLN A 71 -4.59 8.56 -12.90
CA GLN A 71 -3.96 8.12 -11.66
C GLN A 71 -4.17 9.14 -10.53
N ASP A 72 -3.96 10.43 -10.82
CA ASP A 72 -3.99 11.47 -9.81
C ASP A 72 -5.42 11.82 -9.38
N ALA A 73 -6.42 11.55 -10.23
CA ALA A 73 -7.83 11.62 -9.86
C ALA A 73 -8.18 10.67 -8.70
N PHE A 74 -7.39 9.61 -8.45
CA PHE A 74 -7.57 8.74 -7.29
C PHE A 74 -7.29 9.46 -5.96
N ASN A 75 -6.41 10.47 -5.96
CA ASN A 75 -6.08 11.21 -4.76
C ASN A 75 -7.03 12.39 -4.48
N ASP A 76 -7.93 12.69 -5.41
CA ASP A 76 -8.89 13.77 -5.26
C ASP A 76 -9.99 13.35 -4.27
N PRO A 77 -10.17 14.05 -3.12
CA PRO A 77 -11.18 13.70 -2.13
C PRO A 77 -12.63 13.88 -2.64
N GLU A 78 -12.85 14.66 -3.70
CA GLU A 78 -14.17 14.85 -4.32
C GLU A 78 -14.51 13.72 -5.31
N VAL A 79 -13.53 12.94 -5.74
CA VAL A 79 -13.71 11.83 -6.68
C VAL A 79 -14.03 10.54 -5.94
N ARG A 80 -15.20 9.96 -6.24
CA ARG A 80 -15.62 8.65 -5.69
C ARG A 80 -15.55 7.51 -6.71
N GLU A 81 -15.66 7.84 -8.00
CA GLU A 81 -15.69 6.87 -9.08
C GLU A 81 -14.87 7.39 -10.27
N ILE A 82 -14.05 6.50 -10.85
CA ILE A 82 -13.26 6.79 -12.05
C ILE A 82 -13.67 5.78 -13.12
N THR A 83 -14.41 6.25 -14.13
CA THR A 83 -14.77 5.45 -15.31
C THR A 83 -13.89 5.83 -16.48
N TRP A 84 -13.27 4.84 -17.14
CA TRP A 84 -12.39 5.06 -18.27
C TRP A 84 -12.75 4.17 -19.46
N MET A 85 -13.17 4.80 -20.56
CA MET A 85 -13.24 4.14 -21.87
C MET A 85 -11.89 4.21 -22.58
N SER A 86 -11.35 3.07 -23.00
CA SER A 86 -9.99 2.99 -23.52
C SER A 86 -9.86 1.96 -24.64
N ALA A 87 -8.90 2.17 -25.54
CA ALA A 87 -8.47 1.16 -26.50
C ALA A 87 -7.71 0.00 -25.84
N GLU A 88 -7.44 -1.07 -26.58
CA GLU A 88 -6.61 -2.18 -26.09
C GLU A 88 -5.14 -1.75 -25.88
N ARG A 89 -4.43 -2.42 -24.96
CA ARG A 89 -2.97 -2.24 -24.72
C ARG A 89 -2.47 -0.83 -24.36
N VAL A 90 -3.34 0.06 -23.86
CA VAL A 90 -2.97 1.41 -23.39
C VAL A 90 -2.50 1.49 -21.92
N GLY A 91 -2.08 0.37 -21.33
CA GLY A 91 -1.55 0.35 -19.95
C GLY A 91 -2.59 0.51 -18.82
N LYS A 92 -3.86 0.12 -19.06
CA LYS A 92 -4.91 0.08 -18.03
C LYS A 92 -4.48 -0.65 -16.76
N SER A 93 -3.94 -1.86 -16.93
CA SER A 93 -3.53 -2.70 -15.82
C SER A 93 -2.36 -2.07 -15.05
N THR A 94 -1.46 -1.38 -15.74
CA THR A 94 -0.36 -0.63 -15.13
C THR A 94 -0.85 0.51 -14.26
N VAL A 95 -1.84 1.28 -14.75
CA VAL A 95 -2.52 2.35 -13.98
C VAL A 95 -3.16 1.79 -12.71
N GLY A 96 -3.95 0.71 -12.82
CA GLY A 96 -4.54 0.08 -11.64
C GLY A 96 -3.49 -0.45 -10.66
N ALA A 97 -2.40 -1.05 -11.17
CA ALA A 97 -1.31 -1.53 -10.33
C ALA A 97 -0.56 -0.38 -9.63
N ASN A 98 -0.49 0.83 -10.25
CA ASN A 98 0.10 2.02 -9.64
C ASN A 98 -0.74 2.47 -8.45
N ILE A 99 -2.06 2.55 -8.65
CA ILE A 99 -3.02 2.88 -7.58
C ILE A 99 -2.91 1.87 -6.44
N LEU A 100 -2.88 0.57 -6.74
CA LEU A 100 -2.73 -0.47 -5.71
C LEU A 100 -1.40 -0.32 -4.96
N GLY A 101 -0.30 -0.09 -5.67
CA GLY A 101 1.01 0.16 -5.06
C GLY A 101 1.00 1.37 -4.14
N TYR A 102 0.38 2.47 -4.57
CA TYR A 102 0.19 3.67 -3.77
C TYR A 102 -0.63 3.38 -2.51
N VAL A 103 -1.72 2.62 -2.61
CA VAL A 103 -2.54 2.21 -1.45
C VAL A 103 -1.73 1.36 -0.49
N VAL A 104 -0.95 0.39 -0.97
CA VAL A 104 -0.11 -0.45 -0.10
C VAL A 104 0.96 0.38 0.63
N ASP A 105 1.52 1.40 -0.02
CA ASP A 105 2.57 2.23 0.55
C ASP A 105 2.04 3.35 1.44
N ARG A 106 1.10 4.16 0.96
CA ARG A 106 0.69 5.41 1.61
C ARG A 106 -0.60 5.29 2.40
N GLU A 107 -1.58 4.53 1.90
CA GLU A 107 -2.93 4.49 2.46
C GLU A 107 -3.43 3.05 2.66
N PRO A 108 -2.74 2.24 3.50
CA PRO A 108 -3.05 0.82 3.61
C PRO A 108 -4.50 0.61 4.05
N CYS A 109 -5.28 -0.02 3.18
CA CYS A 109 -6.69 -0.33 3.39
C CYS A 109 -7.06 -1.67 2.75
N ASN A 110 -8.30 -2.10 2.95
CA ASN A 110 -8.79 -3.33 2.31
C ASN A 110 -9.23 -3.02 0.87
N VAL A 111 -8.60 -3.69 -0.09
CA VAL A 111 -8.86 -3.52 -1.52
C VAL A 111 -9.47 -4.80 -2.11
N LEU A 112 -10.52 -4.64 -2.91
CA LEU A 112 -11.07 -5.71 -3.75
C LEU A 112 -10.73 -5.42 -5.20
N TRP A 113 -10.01 -6.35 -5.82
CA TRP A 113 -9.65 -6.28 -7.23
C TRP A 113 -10.48 -7.29 -8.01
N VAL A 114 -11.29 -6.81 -8.94
CA VAL A 114 -12.18 -7.66 -9.75
C VAL A 114 -11.68 -7.71 -11.20
N MET A 115 -11.46 -8.91 -11.73
CA MET A 115 -11.11 -9.15 -13.14
C MET A 115 -12.22 -9.96 -13.83
N PRO A 116 -12.27 -10.00 -15.17
CA PRO A 116 -13.32 -10.72 -15.89
C PRO A 116 -13.42 -12.21 -15.53
N SER A 117 -12.28 -12.90 -15.37
CA SER A 117 -12.23 -14.34 -15.07
C SER A 117 -11.21 -14.67 -13.97
N ARG A 118 -11.26 -15.89 -13.44
CA ARG A 118 -10.33 -16.35 -12.39
C ARG A 118 -8.93 -16.63 -12.95
N GLU A 119 -8.87 -16.99 -14.23
CA GLU A 119 -7.68 -17.23 -15.01
C GLU A 119 -6.96 -15.89 -15.22
N ALA A 120 -7.69 -14.85 -15.66
CA ALA A 120 -7.16 -13.50 -15.80
C ALA A 120 -6.61 -12.93 -14.48
N VAL A 121 -7.22 -13.27 -13.33
CA VAL A 121 -6.66 -12.94 -12.02
C VAL A 121 -5.30 -13.62 -11.80
N ALA A 122 -5.20 -14.92 -12.10
CA ALA A 122 -3.99 -15.68 -11.85
C ALA A 122 -2.83 -15.19 -12.73
N ASP A 123 -3.09 -14.93 -14.01
CA ASP A 123 -2.10 -14.40 -14.94
C ASP A 123 -1.64 -13.00 -14.51
N PHE A 124 -2.58 -12.11 -14.21
CA PHE A 124 -2.26 -10.75 -13.77
C PHE A 124 -1.42 -10.73 -12.47
N LEU A 125 -1.73 -11.61 -11.53
CA LEU A 125 -0.96 -11.74 -10.30
C LEU A 125 0.48 -12.18 -10.57
N LYS A 126 0.66 -13.19 -11.42
CA LYS A 126 1.94 -13.78 -11.73
C LYS A 126 2.82 -12.84 -12.58
N ASP A 127 2.20 -12.18 -13.55
CA ASP A 127 2.94 -11.45 -14.59
C ASP A 127 3.14 -9.96 -14.24
N GLU A 128 2.24 -9.35 -13.47
CA GLU A 128 2.33 -7.91 -13.12
C GLU A 128 2.57 -7.69 -11.61
N ILE A 129 1.70 -8.24 -10.74
CA ILE A 129 1.69 -7.87 -9.32
C ILE A 129 2.89 -8.45 -8.56
N GLU A 130 3.17 -9.74 -8.70
CA GLU A 130 4.31 -10.36 -7.99
C GLU A 130 5.66 -9.76 -8.41
N PRO A 131 5.93 -9.53 -9.70
CA PRO A 131 7.14 -8.84 -10.13
C PRO A 131 7.22 -7.41 -9.60
N MET A 132 6.12 -6.63 -9.65
CA MET A 132 6.06 -5.27 -9.12
C MET A 132 6.41 -5.22 -7.62
N LEU A 133 5.82 -6.12 -6.82
CA LEU A 133 6.04 -6.19 -5.38
C LEU A 133 7.50 -6.55 -5.04
N ARG A 134 8.14 -7.41 -5.83
CA ARG A 134 9.55 -7.81 -5.62
C ARG A 134 10.53 -6.75 -6.11
N ALA A 135 10.22 -6.08 -7.22
CA ALA A 135 11.08 -5.08 -7.83
C ALA A 135 11.09 -3.75 -7.07
N SER A 136 10.01 -3.43 -6.36
CA SER A 136 9.87 -2.16 -5.64
C SER A 136 10.19 -2.33 -4.15
N PRO A 137 11.32 -1.80 -3.63
CA PRO A 137 11.75 -2.05 -2.26
C PRO A 137 10.76 -1.60 -1.18
N THR A 138 10.07 -0.47 -1.42
CA THR A 138 9.05 0.08 -0.51
C THR A 138 7.89 -0.89 -0.31
N LEU A 139 7.41 -1.49 -1.41
CA LEU A 139 6.33 -2.46 -1.40
C LEU A 139 6.75 -3.79 -0.77
N TRP A 140 7.94 -4.28 -1.13
CA TRP A 140 8.45 -5.55 -0.60
C TRP A 140 8.57 -5.53 0.93
N GLY A 141 9.07 -4.43 1.50
CA GLY A 141 9.15 -4.24 2.95
C GLY A 141 7.79 -4.32 3.63
N LYS A 142 6.76 -3.71 3.06
CA LYS A 142 5.41 -3.66 3.65
C LYS A 142 4.62 -4.97 3.52
N VAL A 143 4.76 -5.65 2.39
CA VAL A 143 4.14 -6.97 2.19
C VAL A 143 4.83 -8.03 3.06
N SER A 144 6.16 -7.99 3.18
CA SER A 144 6.90 -8.92 4.03
C SER A 144 6.60 -8.70 5.52
N ALA A 145 6.54 -7.46 6.00
CA ALA A 145 6.12 -7.11 7.36
C ALA A 145 4.66 -7.52 7.65
N GLY A 146 3.75 -7.37 6.67
CA GLY A 146 2.36 -7.82 6.80
C GLY A 146 2.24 -9.33 7.03
N ARG A 147 3.09 -10.13 6.36
CA ARG A 147 3.14 -11.59 6.54
C ARG A 147 3.56 -12.00 7.94
N THR A 148 4.56 -11.35 8.50
CA THR A 148 5.12 -11.70 9.81
C THR A 148 4.25 -11.19 10.96
N SER A 149 3.70 -9.98 10.85
CA SER A 149 2.93 -9.33 11.92
C SER A 149 1.52 -9.92 12.14
N THR A 150 0.83 -10.35 11.08
CA THR A 150 -0.59 -10.75 11.19
C THR A 150 -0.82 -12.25 11.34
N GLY A 151 0.20 -13.09 11.17
CA GLY A 151 0.06 -14.55 11.12
C GLY A 151 -0.85 -15.06 9.98
N ARG A 152 -1.32 -14.17 9.09
CA ARG A 152 -2.21 -14.52 7.97
C ARG A 152 -1.38 -15.10 6.83
N THR A 153 -1.73 -16.31 6.42
CA THR A 153 -1.18 -16.96 5.23
C THR A 153 -1.55 -16.16 3.98
N ASN A 154 -0.55 -15.66 3.25
CA ASN A 154 -0.78 -15.17 1.89
C ASN A 154 -1.25 -16.33 1.03
N ASN A 155 -2.43 -16.17 0.42
CA ASN A 155 -2.89 -17.03 -0.65
C ASN A 155 -2.50 -16.38 -1.99
N VAL A 156 -2.42 -17.14 -3.08
CA VAL A 156 -2.17 -16.60 -4.42
C VAL A 156 -3.08 -15.40 -4.70
N ARG A 157 -4.38 -15.53 -4.40
CA ARG A 157 -5.41 -14.49 -4.65
C ARG A 157 -5.61 -13.48 -3.52
N ARG A 158 -4.86 -13.59 -2.41
CA ARG A 158 -5.02 -12.68 -1.26
C ARG A 158 -3.66 -12.33 -0.70
N LYS A 159 -3.26 -11.07 -0.88
CA LYS A 159 -1.98 -10.55 -0.40
C LYS A 159 -2.23 -9.64 0.80
N THR A 160 -1.65 -9.98 1.94
CA THR A 160 -1.72 -9.19 3.17
C THR A 160 -0.49 -8.28 3.25
N PHE A 161 -0.71 -7.03 3.66
CA PHE A 161 0.34 -6.03 3.89
C PHE A 161 0.08 -5.35 5.23
N LEU A 162 1.03 -4.53 5.69
CA LEU A 162 0.88 -3.78 6.93
C LEU A 162 -0.42 -2.95 6.88
N ASN A 163 -1.33 -3.22 7.82
CA ASN A 163 -2.62 -2.53 7.97
C ASN A 163 -3.62 -2.70 6.81
N GLY A 164 -3.48 -3.71 5.94
CA GLY A 164 -4.47 -3.94 4.89
C GLY A 164 -4.36 -5.28 4.17
N VAL A 165 -5.33 -5.54 3.31
CA VAL A 165 -5.36 -6.75 2.48
C VAL A 165 -5.95 -6.45 1.11
N VAL A 166 -5.31 -6.98 0.08
CA VAL A 166 -5.87 -7.00 -1.27
C VAL A 166 -6.39 -8.40 -1.58
N THR A 167 -7.66 -8.47 -1.99
CA THR A 167 -8.30 -9.72 -2.43
C THR A 167 -8.62 -9.62 -3.91
N PHE A 168 -8.14 -10.59 -4.69
CA PHE A 168 -8.37 -10.67 -6.13
C PHE A 168 -9.48 -11.69 -6.43
N VAL A 169 -10.48 -11.27 -7.21
CA VAL A 169 -11.68 -12.05 -7.53
C VAL A 169 -11.95 -12.00 -9.03
N GLY A 170 -12.41 -13.12 -9.60
CA GLY A 170 -12.93 -13.16 -10.97
C GLY A 170 -14.44 -12.93 -11.00
N GLY A 171 -14.94 -12.16 -11.95
CA GLY A 171 -16.34 -11.70 -12.06
C GLY A 171 -17.37 -12.80 -12.34
N GLY A 172 -16.95 -14.05 -12.54
CA GLY A 172 -17.85 -15.17 -12.83
C GLY A 172 -18.71 -15.67 -11.67
N SER A 173 -18.56 -15.15 -10.45
CA SER A 173 -19.48 -15.50 -9.35
C SER A 173 -19.69 -14.37 -8.34
N ALA A 174 -20.93 -14.18 -7.89
CA ALA A 174 -21.32 -13.11 -6.95
C ALA A 174 -20.92 -13.39 -5.49
N SER A 175 -20.85 -14.67 -5.11
CA SER A 175 -20.57 -15.11 -3.73
C SER A 175 -19.24 -14.56 -3.17
N PRO A 176 -18.10 -14.57 -3.90
CA PRO A 176 -16.85 -14.00 -3.41
C PRO A 176 -16.82 -12.47 -3.34
N LEU A 177 -17.74 -11.78 -4.03
CA LEU A 177 -17.87 -10.32 -4.02
C LEU A 177 -18.69 -9.84 -2.82
N ALA A 178 -19.77 -10.54 -2.47
CA ALA A 178 -20.73 -10.14 -1.45
C ALA A 178 -20.17 -10.15 -0.01
N PHE A 179 -19.20 -11.02 0.29
CA PHE A 179 -18.71 -11.22 1.68
C PHE A 179 -17.40 -10.47 2.00
N ARG A 180 -17.01 -9.47 1.21
CA ARG A 180 -15.73 -8.76 1.40
C ARG A 180 -15.97 -7.31 1.81
N THR A 181 -15.59 -6.98 3.05
CA THR A 181 -15.54 -5.60 3.52
C THR A 181 -14.35 -4.85 2.90
N VAL A 182 -14.64 -3.80 2.16
CA VAL A 182 -13.67 -2.89 1.54
C VAL A 182 -13.92 -1.46 2.03
N LYS A 183 -12.90 -0.61 1.90
CA LYS A 183 -13.06 0.83 2.13
C LYS A 183 -13.96 1.39 1.00
N ILE A 184 -15.01 2.13 1.38
CA ILE A 184 -15.87 2.94 0.50
C ILE A 184 -15.63 4.40 0.86
#